data_AF-A0A7Y2I5K4-F1
#
_entry.id   AF-A0A7Y2I5K4-F1
#
_cell.length_a   1.000
_cell.length_b   1.000
_cell.length_c   1.000
_cell.angle_alpha   90.00
_cell.angle_beta   90.00
_cell.angle_gamma   90.00
#
_symmetry.space_group_name_H-M   'P 1'
#
loop_
_entity.id
_entity.type
_entity.pdbx_description
1 polymer ?
#
loop_
_entity_poly.entity_id
_entity_poly.type
_entity_poly.pdbx_seq_one_letter_code
_entity_poly.pdbx_strand_id
1 'polypeptide(L)' 'GEEAALADFIFFVDAGQLEGPASDLKVEDFWYLAPLDAAKAKLGN' A
#
# COMPACT_ATOMS: atom_id res chain seq x y z
N GLY A 1 -0.29 -0.25 -7.40
CA GLY A 1 0.03 0.82 -6.45
C GLY A 1 -0.39 0.36 -5.10
N GLU A 2 -1.65 0.60 -4.76
CA GLU A 2 -2.30 0.09 -3.55
C GLU A 2 -2.22 -1.44 -3.42
N GLU A 3 -2.57 -2.20 -4.46
CA GLU A 3 -2.47 -3.68 -4.45
C GLU A 3 -1.05 -4.19 -4.18
N ALA A 4 -0.02 -3.49 -4.64
CA ALA A 4 1.36 -3.86 -4.40
C ALA A 4 1.74 -3.57 -2.94
N ALA A 5 1.32 -2.42 -2.40
CA ALA A 5 1.53 -2.08 -1.00
C ALA A 5 0.79 -3.04 -0.04
N LEU A 6 -0.38 -3.56 -0.41
CA LEU A 6 -1.08 -4.60 0.35
C LEU A 6 -0.28 -5.91 0.40
N ALA A 7 0.37 -6.30 -0.69
CA ALA A 7 1.25 -7.48 -0.70
C ALA A 7 2.51 -7.25 0.16
N ASP A 8 3.06 -6.04 0.15
CA ASP A 8 4.22 -5.68 0.97
C ASP A 8 3.90 -5.77 2.47
N PHE A 9 2.67 -5.48 2.90
CA PHE A 9 2.27 -5.67 4.31
C PHE A 9 2.43 -7.11 4.78
N ILE A 10 2.11 -8.10 3.97
CA ILE A 10 2.31 -9.52 4.32
C ILE A 10 3.80 -9.77 4.56
N PHE A 11 4.64 -9.30 3.64
CA PHE A 11 6.09 -9.44 3.77
C PHE A 11 6.64 -8.77 5.03
N PHE A 12 6.20 -7.55 5.35
CA PHE A 12 6.70 -6.82 6.52
C PHE A 12 6.18 -7.36 7.85
N VAL A 13 4.96 -7.90 7.89
CA VAL A 13 4.44 -8.61 9.06
C VAL A 13 5.21 -9.91 9.28
N ASP A 14 5.44 -10.71 8.23
CA ASP A 14 6.21 -11.95 8.32
C ASP A 14 7.68 -11.71 8.71
N ALA A 15 8.27 -10.60 8.25
CA ALA A 15 9.61 -10.16 8.64
C ALA A 15 9.67 -9.58 10.06
N GLY A 16 8.53 -9.38 10.74
CA GLY A 16 8.43 -8.81 12.08
C GLY A 16 8.70 -7.30 12.14
N GLN A 17 8.66 -6.60 11.01
CA GLN A 17 8.81 -5.14 10.96
C GLN A 17 7.51 -4.38 11.23
N LEU A 18 6.36 -5.01 10.96
CA LEU A 18 5.04 -4.48 11.27
C LEU A 18 4.30 -5.43 12.21
N GLU A 19 3.56 -4.85 13.16
CA GLU A 19 2.77 -5.60 14.14
C GLU A 19 1.29 -5.65 13.74
N GLY A 20 0.65 -6.79 13.96
CA GLY A 20 -0.77 -7.02 13.67
C GLY A 20 -1.01 -7.75 12.34
N PRO A 21 -2.27 -8.12 12.05
CA PRO A 21 -2.60 -8.78 10.79
C PRO A 21 -2.49 -7.77 9.64
N ALA A 22 -1.85 -8.18 8.54
CA ALA A 22 -1.67 -7.34 7.35
C ALA A 22 -3.01 -6.79 6.79
N SER A 23 -4.13 -7.48 7.04
CA SER A 23 -5.48 -7.06 6.64
C SER A 23 -6.00 -5.81 7.34
N ASP A 24 -5.46 -5.49 8.52
CA ASP A 24 -5.93 -4.36 9.33
C ASP A 24 -5.09 -3.09 9.08
N LEU A 25 -3.99 -3.23 8.32
CA LEU A 25 -3.10 -2.13 7.94
C LEU A 25 -3.67 -1.39 6.72
N LYS A 26 -3.65 -0.06 6.77
CA LYS A 26 -4.12 0.79 5.67
C LYS A 26 -2.94 1.32 4.87
N VAL A 27 -2.98 1.16 3.56
CA VAL A 27 -1.89 1.61 2.68
C VAL A 27 -1.65 3.12 2.83
N GLU A 28 -2.70 3.90 3.02
CA GLU A 28 -2.62 5.36 3.12
C GLU A 28 -1.90 5.85 4.39
N ASP A 29 -1.79 5.01 5.42
CA ASP A 29 -1.05 5.34 6.63
C ASP A 29 0.48 5.25 6.42
N PHE A 30 0.92 4.57 5.35
CA PHE A 30 2.35 4.31 5.08
C PHE A 30 2.82 4.83 3.71
N TRP A 31 1.92 4.95 2.72
CA TRP A 31 2.23 5.43 1.37
C TRP A 31 1.37 6.63 0.98
N TYR A 32 2.03 7.64 0.39
CA TYR A 32 1.34 8.76 -0.25
C TYR A 32 1.05 8.44 -1.72
N LEU A 33 -0.18 8.00 -2.01
CA LEU A 33 -0.60 7.56 -3.36
C LEU A 33 -1.12 8.66 -4.29
N ALA A 34 -1.37 9.88 -3.78
CA ALA A 34 -1.96 10.94 -4.58
C ALA A 34 -1.24 11.26 -5.91
N PRO A 35 0.11 11.21 -6.01
CA PRO A 35 0.80 11.40 -7.28
C PRO A 35 0.53 10.27 -8.28
N LEU A 36 0.41 9.02 -7.81
CA LEU A 36 0.06 7.87 -8.65
C LEU A 36 -1.38 8.00 -9.14
N ASP A 37 -2.31 8.40 -8.28
CA ASP A 37 -3.71 8.58 -8.64
C ASP A 37 -3.89 9.71 -9.65
N ALA A 38 -3.18 10.83 -9.47
CA ALA A 38 -3.13 11.92 -10.45
C ALA A 38 -2.56 11.46 -11.80
N ALA A 39 -1.54 10.59 -11.80
CA ALA A 39 -0.98 10.02 -13.02
C ALA A 39 -1.98 9.08 -13.71
N LYS A 40 -2.68 8.21 -12.98
CA LYS A 40 -3.74 7.34 -13.53
C LYS A 40 -4.86 8.15 -14.17
N ALA A 41 -5.35 9.18 -13.47
CA ALA A 41 -6.38 10.07 -13.97
C ALA A 41 -5.97 10.77 -15.28
N LYS A 42 -4.69 11.16 -15.40
CA LYS A 42 -4.16 11.76 -16.64
C LYS A 42 -4.02 10.76 -17.79
N LEU A 43 -3.77 9.48 -17.49
CA LEU A 43 -3.62 8.41 -18.48
C LEU A 43 -4.96 7.82 -18.95
N GLY A 44 -6.07 8.12 -18.27
CA GLY A 44 -7.41 7.66 -18.65
C GLY A 44 -7.68 6.18 -18.35
N ASN A 45 -6.92 5.59 -17.43
CA ASN A 45 -7.10 4.23 -16.92
C ASN A 45 -7.77 4.23 -15.55
#